data_AF-A0A060C5P1-F1
#
_entry.id   AF-A0A060C5P1-F1
#
_cell.length_a   1.000
_cell.length_b   1.000
_cell.length_c   1.000
_cell.angle_alpha   90.00
_cell.angle_beta   90.00
_cell.angle_gamma   90.00
#
_symmetry.space_group_name_H-M   'P 1'
#
loop_
_entity.id
_entity.type
_entity.pdbx_description
1 polymer ?
#
loop_
_entity_poly.entity_id
_entity_poly.type
_entity_poly.pdbx_seq_one_letter_code
_entity_poly.pdbx_strand_id
1 'polypeptide(L)'
;RAVPLSPLLRPVRFEDIDGWAGDSHGEALAAFRLCALHARGRPYKSGALGISAEAFGEAFAEAGTMPSENSAARSFFERHFRPFRIVPEDAPQGFVTGFYEPEVEASPVRTTRFTVPLLGAPDDLVRIDDANRPPGLDPYLAFG
;
A
#
# COMPACT_ATOMS: atom_id res chain seq x y z
N ARG A 1 -5.20 8.43 21.72
CA ARG A 1 -3.82 8.87 22.03
C ARG A 1 -3.06 8.87 20.72
N ALA A 2 -2.46 10.00 20.31
CA ALA A 2 -1.69 10.04 19.07
C ALA A 2 -0.55 9.02 19.15
N VAL A 3 -0.45 8.13 18.17
CA VAL A 3 0.67 7.18 18.05
C VAL A 3 1.88 8.02 17.63
N PRO A 4 3.01 7.98 18.36
CA PRO A 4 4.21 8.71 17.93
C PRO A 4 4.70 8.14 16.60
N LEU A 5 5.24 9.01 15.74
CA LEU A 5 5.91 8.58 14.51
C LEU A 5 7.11 7.69 14.84
N SER A 6 7.35 6.69 13.98
CA SER A 6 8.46 5.77 14.14
C SER A 6 9.82 6.47 14.14
N PRO A 7 10.78 6.04 14.99
CA PRO A 7 12.14 6.56 15.01
C PRO A 7 12.94 6.17 13.77
N LEU A 8 12.41 5.37 12.84
CA LEU A 8 13.05 5.06 11.56
C LEU A 8 12.96 6.20 10.54
N LEU A 9 12.05 7.15 10.76
CA LEU A 9 11.82 8.28 9.86
C LEU A 9 12.87 9.38 10.09
N ARG A 10 13.61 9.75 9.04
CA ARG A 10 14.52 10.88 9.03
C ARG A 10 14.04 11.91 8.01
N PRO A 11 13.66 13.14 8.42
CA PRO A 11 13.25 14.17 7.47
C PRO A 11 14.35 14.44 6.44
N VAL A 12 13.96 14.58 5.18
CA VAL A 12 14.83 15.03 4.09
C VAL A 12 14.10 16.11 3.29
N ARG A 13 14.77 16.69 2.30
CA ARG A 13 14.17 17.60 1.32
C ARG A 13 13.79 16.84 0.06
N PHE A 14 12.90 17.40 -0.74
CA PHE A 14 12.58 16.81 -2.05
C PHE A 14 13.79 16.81 -2.99
N GLU A 15 14.70 17.79 -2.88
CA GLU A 15 15.92 17.80 -3.70
C GLU A 15 16.94 16.72 -3.28
N ASP A 16 16.76 16.10 -2.11
CA ASP A 16 17.59 14.99 -1.65
C ASP A 16 17.12 13.63 -2.23
N ILE A 17 15.99 13.60 -2.95
CA ILE A 17 15.47 12.40 -3.60
C ILE A 17 16.03 12.33 -5.03
N ASP A 18 16.87 11.35 -5.27
CA ASP A 18 17.42 11.08 -6.59
C ASP A 18 16.29 10.89 -7.63
N GLY A 19 16.37 11.64 -8.73
CA GLY A 19 15.39 11.59 -9.82
C GLY A 19 14.12 12.42 -9.60
N TRP A 20 13.89 12.99 -8.40
CA TRP A 20 12.64 13.71 -8.09
C TRP A 20 12.27 14.74 -9.15
N ALA A 21 13.18 15.62 -9.54
CA ALA A 21 12.85 16.71 -10.46
C ALA A 21 12.37 16.24 -11.84
N GLY A 22 12.79 15.05 -12.29
CA GLY A 22 12.52 14.49 -13.60
C GLY A 22 11.49 13.35 -13.61
N ASP A 23 10.88 13.02 -12.47
CA ASP A 23 9.96 11.90 -12.36
C ASP A 23 8.61 12.14 -13.08
N SER A 24 7.88 11.06 -13.35
CA SER A 24 6.53 11.04 -13.92
C SER A 24 5.46 11.27 -12.84
N HIS A 25 5.51 12.39 -12.15
CA HIS A 25 4.56 12.79 -11.11
C HIS A 25 3.09 12.73 -11.55
N GLY A 26 2.82 12.99 -12.84
CA GLY A 26 1.47 12.85 -13.40
C GLY A 26 0.91 11.43 -13.25
N GLU A 27 1.74 10.42 -13.49
CA GLU A 27 1.41 9.00 -13.31
C GLU A 27 1.30 8.65 -11.81
N ALA A 28 2.22 9.15 -10.99
CA ALA A 28 2.16 8.97 -9.53
C ALA A 28 0.87 9.56 -8.93
N LEU A 29 0.43 10.74 -9.40
CA LEU A 29 -0.82 11.35 -8.97
C LEU A 29 -2.04 10.57 -9.46
N ALA A 30 -2.00 10.02 -10.68
CA ALA A 30 -3.06 9.14 -11.18
C ALA A 30 -3.21 7.88 -10.29
N ALA A 31 -2.10 7.25 -9.90
CA ALA A 31 -2.11 6.13 -8.96
C ALA A 31 -2.63 6.55 -7.57
N PHE A 32 -2.16 7.69 -7.05
CA PHE A 32 -2.61 8.22 -5.76
C PHE A 32 -4.13 8.49 -5.72
N ARG A 33 -4.72 8.95 -6.83
CA ARG A 33 -6.19 9.11 -6.95
C ARG A 33 -6.96 7.81 -6.79
N LEU A 34 -6.43 6.70 -7.31
CA LEU A 34 -7.05 5.38 -7.12
C LEU A 34 -7.04 5.00 -5.64
N CYS A 35 -5.95 5.30 -4.92
CA CYS A 35 -5.88 5.10 -3.48
C CYS A 35 -6.91 5.95 -2.72
N ALA A 36 -7.08 7.23 -3.10
CA ALA A 36 -8.07 8.14 -2.52
C ALA A 36 -9.50 7.65 -2.76
N LEU A 37 -9.80 7.12 -3.94
CA LEU A 37 -11.11 6.53 -4.26
C LEU A 37 -11.37 5.29 -3.40
N HIS A 38 -10.39 4.39 -3.29
CA HIS A 38 -10.50 3.17 -2.47
C HIS A 38 -10.76 3.51 -0.99
N ALA A 39 -10.07 4.51 -0.45
CA ALA A 39 -10.19 4.94 0.94
C ALA A 39 -11.62 5.35 1.35
N ARG A 40 -12.45 5.79 0.39
CA ARG A 40 -13.85 6.16 0.64
C ARG A 40 -14.72 4.97 1.02
N GLY A 41 -14.46 3.80 0.43
CA GLY A 41 -15.18 2.57 0.73
C GLY A 41 -14.57 1.79 1.89
N ARG A 42 -13.23 1.81 2.00
CA ARG A 42 -12.49 1.09 3.03
C ARG A 42 -11.28 1.91 3.50
N PRO A 43 -11.33 2.49 4.71
CA PRO A 43 -10.21 3.22 5.27
C PRO A 43 -8.96 2.32 5.41
N TYR A 44 -7.79 2.89 5.13
CA TYR A 44 -6.52 2.22 5.37
C TYR A 44 -6.25 2.07 6.87
N LYS A 45 -5.60 0.97 7.26
CA LYS A 45 -5.12 0.78 8.63
C LYS A 45 -3.78 1.52 8.81
N SER A 46 -3.56 2.06 10.01
CA SER A 46 -2.25 2.62 10.36
C SER A 46 -1.24 1.49 10.54
N GLY A 47 -0.09 1.58 9.88
CA GLY A 47 1.02 0.65 10.07
C GLY A 47 1.91 1.02 11.25
N ALA A 48 2.94 0.21 11.50
CA ALA A 48 3.91 0.40 12.60
C ALA A 48 4.73 1.71 12.49
N LEU A 49 4.71 2.40 11.34
CA LEU A 49 5.32 3.71 11.18
C LEU A 49 4.58 4.84 11.91
N GLY A 50 3.34 4.60 12.37
CA GLY A 50 2.55 5.57 13.13
C GLY A 50 1.89 6.66 12.28
N ILE A 51 1.91 6.53 10.95
CA ILE A 51 1.23 7.46 10.04
C ILE A 51 -0.25 7.07 9.95
N SER A 52 -1.13 7.96 10.41
CA SER A 52 -2.57 7.70 10.40
C SER A 52 -3.17 7.92 9.01
N ALA A 53 -4.23 7.18 8.68
CA ALA A 53 -4.91 7.32 7.39
C ALA A 53 -5.59 8.69 7.25
N GLU A 54 -6.03 9.27 8.36
CA GLU A 54 -6.68 10.59 8.42
C GLU A 54 -5.71 11.71 8.01
N ALA A 55 -4.40 11.52 8.20
CA ALA A 55 -3.39 12.51 7.79
C ALA A 55 -3.37 12.76 6.28
N PHE A 56 -3.93 11.85 5.47
CA PHE A 56 -4.03 11.99 4.02
C PHE A 56 -5.32 12.69 3.56
N GLY A 57 -6.23 13.07 4.48
CA GLY A 57 -7.57 13.55 4.14
C GLY A 57 -7.61 14.73 3.16
N GLU A 58 -6.81 15.77 3.42
CA GLU A 58 -6.72 16.95 2.54
C GLU A 58 -6.13 16.60 1.17
N ALA A 59 -5.04 15.82 1.15
CA ALA A 59 -4.42 15.36 -0.08
C ALA A 59 -5.37 14.48 -0.91
N PHE A 60 -6.13 13.58 -0.28
CA PHE A 60 -7.14 12.75 -0.94
C PHE A 60 -8.29 13.57 -1.52
N ALA A 61 -8.74 14.61 -0.81
CA ALA A 61 -9.79 15.49 -1.30
C ALA A 61 -9.33 16.27 -2.54
N GLU A 62 -8.14 16.88 -2.49
CA GLU A 62 -7.61 17.67 -3.61
C GLU A 62 -7.20 16.80 -4.79
N ALA A 63 -6.64 15.61 -4.56
CA ALA A 63 -6.23 14.71 -5.63
C ALA A 63 -7.39 14.42 -6.60
N GLY A 64 -8.63 14.32 -6.12
CA GLY A 64 -9.80 14.02 -6.95
C GLY A 64 -10.18 15.09 -7.98
N THR A 65 -9.70 16.33 -7.86
CA THR A 65 -10.07 17.47 -8.72
C THR A 65 -8.90 18.03 -9.53
N MET A 66 -7.67 17.61 -9.23
CA MET A 66 -6.46 18.13 -9.88
C MET A 66 -6.28 17.59 -11.31
N PRO A 67 -5.60 18.34 -12.21
CA PRO A 67 -5.07 17.77 -13.45
C PRO A 67 -3.88 16.85 -13.15
N SER A 68 -3.62 15.87 -14.02
CA SER A 68 -2.42 14.99 -13.93
C SER A 68 -1.22 15.54 -14.71
N GLU A 69 -1.19 16.84 -14.98
CA GLU A 69 -0.02 17.48 -15.61
C GLU A 69 1.19 17.38 -14.67
N ASN A 70 2.37 17.05 -15.21
CA ASN A 70 3.54 16.71 -14.41
C ASN A 70 3.97 17.83 -13.44
N SER A 71 3.93 19.09 -13.88
CA SER A 71 4.28 20.26 -13.09
C SER A 71 3.32 20.49 -11.90
N ALA A 72 2.02 20.38 -12.16
CA ALA A 72 0.96 20.50 -11.16
C ALA A 72 0.98 19.33 -10.18
N ALA A 73 1.23 18.12 -10.67
CA ALA A 73 1.34 16.93 -9.85
C ALA A 73 2.56 16.95 -8.93
N ARG A 74 3.72 17.40 -9.42
CA ARG A 74 4.89 17.65 -8.57
C ARG A 74 4.58 18.66 -7.47
N SER A 75 3.97 19.79 -7.83
CA SER A 75 3.57 20.84 -6.87
C SER A 75 2.52 20.34 -5.87
N PHE A 76 1.67 19.38 -6.24
CA PHE A 76 0.76 18.71 -5.32
C PHE A 76 1.51 17.94 -4.25
N PHE A 77 2.47 17.10 -4.64
CA PHE A 77 3.25 16.32 -3.68
C PHE A 77 4.09 17.22 -2.75
N GLU A 78 4.72 18.26 -3.30
CA GLU A 78 5.56 19.18 -2.52
C GLU A 78 4.78 20.01 -1.48
N ARG A 79 3.48 20.26 -1.71
CA ARG A 79 2.62 20.96 -0.76
C ARG A 79 2.03 20.04 0.32
N HIS A 80 1.62 18.84 -0.07
CA HIS A 80 0.87 17.94 0.81
C HIS A 80 1.75 16.99 1.62
N PHE A 81 2.97 16.73 1.17
CA PHE A 81 3.84 15.72 1.76
C PHE A 81 5.16 16.30 2.23
N ARG A 82 5.73 15.65 3.23
CA ARG A 82 7.12 15.85 3.65
C ARG A 82 7.86 14.56 3.40
N PRO A 83 9.00 14.57 2.69
CA PRO A 83 9.73 13.36 2.44
C PRO A 83 10.54 12.95 3.67
N PHE A 84 10.57 11.65 3.93
CA PHE A 84 11.37 11.05 4.98
C PHE A 84 12.19 9.89 4.40
N ARG A 85 13.48 9.86 4.71
CA ARG A 85 14.32 8.68 4.50
C ARG A 85 14.02 7.67 5.61
N ILE A 86 13.69 6.44 5.23
CA ILE A 86 13.54 5.32 6.16
C ILE A 86 14.93 4.71 6.37
N VAL A 87 15.39 4.65 7.62
CA VAL A 87 16.66 4.03 7.99
C VAL A 87 16.37 2.74 8.76
N PRO A 88 16.60 1.54 8.18
CA PRO A 88 16.39 0.28 8.87
C PRO A 88 17.30 0.12 10.09
N GLU A 89 16.85 -0.57 11.13
CA GLU A 89 17.66 -0.89 12.31
C GLU A 89 18.67 -2.01 12.03
N ASP A 90 18.24 -3.05 11.31
CA ASP A 90 19.00 -4.30 11.15
C ASP A 90 19.66 -4.47 9.76
N ALA A 91 19.61 -3.44 8.91
CA ALA A 91 20.16 -3.52 7.56
C ALA A 91 20.85 -2.21 7.14
N PRO A 92 21.98 -2.27 6.41
CA PRO A 92 22.70 -1.08 5.98
C PRO A 92 21.97 -0.27 4.90
N GLN A 93 21.04 -0.90 4.16
CA GLN A 93 20.27 -0.27 3.10
C GLN A 93 18.92 -0.98 2.90
N GLY A 94 17.99 -0.32 2.21
CA GLY A 94 16.74 -0.93 1.76
C GLY A 94 16.96 -2.00 0.69
N PHE A 95 15.99 -2.90 0.54
CA PHE A 95 16.01 -3.97 -0.45
C PHE A 95 14.69 -3.97 -1.22
N VAL A 96 14.75 -4.08 -2.55
CA VAL A 96 13.59 -4.00 -3.44
C VAL A 96 13.46 -5.32 -4.22
N THR A 97 12.26 -5.86 -4.26
CA THR A 97 11.86 -7.01 -5.08
C THR A 97 10.71 -6.62 -6.01
N GLY A 98 10.48 -7.41 -7.06
CA GLY A 98 9.34 -7.22 -7.96
C GLY A 98 8.35 -8.39 -7.88
N PHE A 99 7.07 -8.09 -8.08
CA PHE A 99 6.02 -9.08 -8.35
C PHE A 99 5.26 -8.65 -9.60
N TYR A 100 4.52 -9.58 -10.23
CA TYR A 100 3.69 -9.31 -11.39
C TYR A 100 2.42 -10.17 -11.35
N GLU A 101 1.45 -9.85 -12.19
CA GLU A 101 0.26 -10.66 -12.40
C GLU A 101 0.52 -11.64 -13.56
N PRO A 102 0.62 -12.96 -13.31
CA PRO A 102 0.89 -13.93 -14.37
C PRO A 102 -0.34 -14.17 -15.25
N GLU A 103 -0.10 -14.32 -16.55
CA GLU A 103 -1.14 -14.70 -17.52
C GLU A 103 -1.06 -16.20 -17.81
N VAL A 104 -2.20 -16.90 -17.73
CA VAL A 104 -2.30 -18.35 -17.94
C VAL A 104 -3.55 -18.68 -18.76
N GLU A 105 -3.43 -19.54 -19.75
CA GLU A 105 -4.57 -20.09 -20.47
C GLU A 105 -5.41 -20.99 -19.56
N ALA A 106 -6.72 -20.78 -19.54
CA ALA A 106 -7.66 -21.57 -18.73
C ALA A 106 -8.90 -21.97 -19.53
N SER A 107 -9.66 -22.93 -19.00
CA SER A 107 -10.97 -23.33 -19.53
C SER A 107 -12.02 -23.25 -18.43
N PRO A 108 -13.25 -22.76 -18.73
CA PRO A 108 -14.34 -22.73 -17.76
C PRO A 108 -14.88 -24.13 -17.43
N VAL A 109 -14.49 -25.17 -18.18
CA VAL A 109 -14.88 -26.56 -17.95
C VAL A 109 -13.63 -27.45 -17.95
N ARG A 110 -13.67 -28.53 -17.16
CA ARG A 110 -12.59 -29.51 -17.16
C ARG A 110 -12.49 -30.22 -18.52
N THR A 111 -11.29 -30.32 -19.06
CA THR A 111 -11.02 -31.09 -20.29
C THR A 111 -9.86 -32.07 -20.06
N THR A 112 -9.46 -32.81 -21.09
CA THR A 112 -8.24 -33.62 -21.07
C THR A 112 -6.98 -32.77 -20.98
N ARG A 113 -7.01 -31.51 -21.43
CA ARG A 113 -5.90 -30.54 -21.34
C ARG A 113 -5.95 -29.73 -20.04
N PHE A 114 -7.13 -29.29 -19.61
CA PHE A 114 -7.33 -28.46 -18.41
C PHE A 114 -7.87 -29.31 -17.27
N THR A 115 -6.98 -29.94 -16.51
CA THR A 115 -7.32 -30.97 -15.51
C THR A 115 -7.24 -30.51 -14.05
N VAL A 116 -6.57 -29.38 -13.79
CA VAL A 116 -6.37 -28.81 -12.45
C VAL A 116 -7.28 -27.58 -12.27
N PRO A 117 -8.18 -27.57 -11.26
CA PRO A 117 -9.08 -26.45 -11.04
C PRO A 117 -8.40 -25.28 -10.33
N LEU A 118 -8.85 -24.06 -10.64
CA LEU A 118 -8.61 -22.90 -9.78
C LEU A 118 -9.66 -22.91 -8.66
N LEU A 119 -9.24 -23.23 -7.44
CA LEU A 119 -10.15 -23.37 -6.30
C LEU A 119 -10.49 -21.99 -5.72
N GLY A 120 -11.79 -21.76 -5.49
CA GLY A 120 -12.24 -20.68 -4.62
C GLY A 120 -11.97 -20.99 -3.15
N ALA A 121 -12.18 -20.00 -2.28
CA ALA A 121 -12.19 -20.24 -0.84
C ALA A 121 -13.31 -21.23 -0.48
N PRO A 122 -13.03 -22.31 0.26
CA PRO A 122 -14.07 -23.23 0.75
C PRO A 122 -15.08 -22.55 1.68
N ASP A 123 -16.33 -23.05 1.71
CA ASP A 123 -17.40 -22.51 2.57
C ASP A 123 -17.09 -22.65 4.08
N ASP A 124 -16.26 -23.62 4.44
CA ASP A 124 -15.81 -23.89 5.81
C ASP A 124 -14.47 -23.19 6.15
N LEU A 125 -13.97 -22.30 5.29
CA LEU A 125 -12.76 -21.52 5.56
C LEU A 125 -13.05 -20.44 6.62
N VAL A 126 -12.73 -20.73 7.87
CA VAL A 126 -12.92 -19.81 9.01
C VAL A 126 -11.70 -18.93 9.21
N ARG A 127 -11.92 -17.61 9.36
CA ARG A 127 -10.89 -16.67 9.80
C ARG A 127 -10.67 -16.80 11.30
N ILE A 128 -9.42 -17.01 11.70
CA ILE A 128 -9.04 -17.10 13.11
C ILE A 128 -8.70 -15.72 13.66
N ASP A 129 -9.21 -15.38 14.84
CA ASP A 129 -8.88 -14.20 15.64
C ASP A 129 -8.75 -14.57 17.12
N ASP A 130 -8.54 -13.59 18.00
CA ASP A 130 -8.39 -13.85 19.44
C ASP A 130 -9.65 -14.47 20.09
N ALA A 131 -10.85 -14.29 19.51
CA ALA A 131 -12.10 -14.77 20.07
C ALA A 131 -12.37 -16.24 19.73
N ASN A 132 -11.85 -16.75 18.62
CA ASN A 132 -12.07 -18.13 18.17
C ASN A 132 -10.78 -18.96 18.04
N ARG A 133 -9.61 -18.43 18.44
CA ARG A 133 -8.33 -19.13 18.37
C ARG A 133 -8.33 -20.42 19.20
N PRO A 134 -8.04 -21.59 18.61
CA PRO A 134 -7.87 -22.83 19.37
C PRO A 134 -6.67 -22.74 20.34
N PRO A 135 -6.76 -23.37 21.53
CA PRO A 135 -5.63 -23.45 22.44
C PRO A 135 -4.39 -24.07 21.77
N GLY A 136 -3.23 -23.44 21.94
CA GLY A 136 -1.96 -23.90 21.37
C GLY A 136 -1.70 -23.49 19.92
N LEU A 137 -2.64 -22.85 19.25
CA LEU A 137 -2.38 -22.24 17.95
C LEU A 137 -1.56 -20.96 18.13
N ASP A 138 -0.49 -20.81 17.34
CA ASP A 138 0.37 -19.63 17.38
C ASP A 138 -0.43 -18.36 17.06
N PRO A 139 -0.37 -17.31 17.91
CA PRO A 139 -0.99 -16.01 17.62
C PRO A 139 -0.63 -15.41 16.25
N TYR A 140 0.55 -15.72 15.71
CA TYR A 140 0.98 -15.30 14.38
C TYR A 140 0.09 -15.83 13.24
N LEU A 141 -0.58 -16.97 13.46
CA LEU A 141 -1.45 -17.62 12.47
C LEU A 141 -2.90 -17.09 12.48
N ALA A 142 -3.18 -16.03 13.25
CA ALA A 142 -4.48 -15.40 13.32
C ALA A 142 -4.54 -14.11 12.49
N PHE A 143 -5.72 -13.80 11.97
CA PHE A 143 -6.05 -12.52 11.38
C PHE A 143 -6.38 -11.51 12.48
N GLY A 144 -5.54 -10.49 12.62
CA GLY A 144 -5.73 -9.42 13.61
C GLY A 144 -4.45 -8.67 13.85
#